data_AF-A0A9W7XTM8-F1
#
_entry.id   AF-A0A9W7XTM8-F1
#
_cell.length_a   1.000
_cell.length_b   1.000
_cell.length_c   1.000
_cell.angle_alpha   90.00
_cell.angle_beta   90.00
_cell.angle_gamma   90.00
#
_symmetry.space_group_name_H-M   'P 1'
#
loop_
_entity.id
_entity.type
_entity.pdbx_description
1 polymer ?
#
loop_
_entity_poly.entity_id
_entity_poly.type
_entity_poly.pdbx_seq_one_letter_code
_entity_poly.pdbx_strand_id
1 'polypeptide(L)'
;DERPLAEALASLTLEDPSLHVSADAETGQTLVSGMGELHLDVVRDRLLNDMRVNASFGAMRVAYRETPGQVARAAFEYVRETAGRMAHAEVELEVAPLDPEDEEGCDVKGERDAADGNVVEVADAVVDSAAANGGTLQGEVLREVRAAAAGGVHGALARGVLLGFPVAHARVRILRLGHISDELSSPAAFRACAAQALQQALRASSPQLLEPLARAAVRCPAGALGAVLADLNGARRGRVLALDEDAADAEVKVVLAEVPLSAMVGYASVLRSLSAGQASFAMQVVGFGAMAQHEQQKVLSRAHVV
;
A
#
# COMPACT_ATOMS: atom_id res chain seq x y z
N ASP A 1 -16.62 21.15 -7.45
CA ASP A 1 -18.06 21.01 -7.11
C ASP A 1 -18.36 19.74 -6.30
N GLU A 2 -17.77 19.59 -5.11
CA GLU A 2 -17.97 18.40 -4.24
C GLU A 2 -19.16 18.53 -3.28
N ARG A 3 -19.62 19.76 -3.02
CA ARG A 3 -20.75 20.06 -2.11
C ARG A 3 -22.08 19.37 -2.48
N PRO A 4 -22.49 19.26 -3.76
CA PRO A 4 -23.79 18.64 -4.07
C PRO A 4 -23.83 17.13 -3.80
N LEU A 5 -22.70 16.40 -3.93
CA LEU A 5 -22.68 14.96 -3.67
C LEU A 5 -22.73 14.66 -2.16
N ALA A 6 -21.97 15.41 -1.36
CA ALA A 6 -21.95 15.22 0.09
C ALA A 6 -23.34 15.49 0.73
N GLU A 7 -24.01 16.55 0.29
CA GLU A 7 -25.37 16.89 0.74
C GLU A 7 -26.40 15.83 0.32
N ALA A 8 -26.33 15.36 -0.92
CA ALA A 8 -27.18 14.29 -1.44
C ALA A 8 -27.02 12.98 -0.65
N LEU A 9 -25.78 12.56 -0.38
CA LEU A 9 -25.49 11.36 0.39
C LEU A 9 -25.91 11.49 1.85
N ALA A 10 -25.78 12.67 2.45
CA ALA A 10 -26.27 12.93 3.80
C ALA A 10 -27.79 12.82 3.88
N SER A 11 -28.52 13.36 2.89
CA SER A 11 -29.98 13.21 2.80
C SER A 11 -30.40 11.74 2.67
N LEU A 12 -29.71 10.98 1.82
CA LEU A 12 -29.99 9.54 1.65
C LEU A 12 -29.70 8.73 2.92
N THR A 13 -28.65 9.07 3.67
CA THR A 13 -28.31 8.40 4.93
C THR A 13 -29.35 8.67 6.02
N LEU A 14 -30.00 9.84 6.00
CA LEU A 14 -31.11 10.17 6.90
C LEU A 14 -32.40 9.41 6.53
N GLU A 15 -32.64 9.19 5.24
CA GLU A 15 -33.80 8.41 4.76
C GLU A 15 -33.62 6.91 4.98
N ASP A 16 -32.44 6.37 4.71
CA ASP A 16 -32.09 4.96 4.87
C ASP A 16 -30.88 4.79 5.82
N PRO A 17 -31.11 4.48 7.10
CA PRO A 17 -30.04 4.29 8.09
C PRO A 17 -29.20 3.03 7.85
N SER A 18 -29.58 2.15 6.91
CA SER A 18 -28.76 1.00 6.53
C SER A 18 -27.65 1.37 5.55
N LEU A 19 -27.73 2.55 4.92
CA LEU A 19 -26.69 3.09 4.05
C LEU A 19 -25.55 3.67 4.88
N HIS A 20 -24.33 3.21 4.62
CA HIS A 20 -23.13 3.73 5.27
C HIS A 20 -22.24 4.39 4.23
N VAL A 21 -21.80 5.61 4.52
CA VAL A 21 -20.93 6.40 3.64
C VAL A 21 -19.61 6.66 4.36
N SER A 22 -18.51 6.30 3.71
CA SER A 22 -17.16 6.56 4.21
C SER A 22 -16.31 7.15 3.08
N ALA A 23 -15.51 8.17 3.38
CA ALA A 23 -14.52 8.67 2.44
C ALA A 23 -13.20 7.93 2.64
N ASP A 24 -12.64 7.38 1.56
CA ASP A 24 -11.32 6.79 1.57
C ASP A 24 -10.27 7.85 1.21
N ALA A 25 -9.37 8.11 2.15
CA ALA A 25 -8.32 9.11 2.01
C ALA A 25 -7.22 8.68 1.01
N GLU A 26 -7.02 7.38 0.79
CA GLU A 26 -5.98 6.89 -0.11
C GLU A 26 -6.38 6.97 -1.57
N THR A 27 -7.60 6.55 -1.88
CA THR A 27 -8.11 6.56 -3.26
C THR A 27 -8.82 7.86 -3.62
N GLY A 28 -9.15 8.69 -2.62
CA GLY A 28 -9.98 9.89 -2.78
C GLY A 28 -11.43 9.56 -3.15
N GLN A 29 -11.87 8.32 -2.95
CA GLN A 29 -13.20 7.86 -3.32
C GLN A 29 -14.18 7.95 -2.15
N THR A 30 -15.42 8.28 -2.46
CA THR A 30 -16.53 8.10 -1.51
C THR A 30 -17.06 6.67 -1.65
N LEU A 31 -16.84 5.85 -0.63
CA LEU A 31 -17.36 4.49 -0.54
C LEU A 31 -18.76 4.51 0.04
N VAL A 32 -19.69 3.86 -0.68
CA VAL A 32 -21.07 3.69 -0.25
C VAL A 32 -21.31 2.20 -0.01
N SER A 33 -21.66 1.85 1.22
CA SER A 33 -21.95 0.49 1.66
C SER A 33 -23.44 0.36 1.94
N GLY A 34 -24.05 -0.69 1.39
CA GLY A 34 -25.47 -0.98 1.56
C GLY A 34 -25.72 -2.47 1.80
N MET A 35 -26.98 -2.82 2.01
CA MET A 35 -27.40 -4.19 2.31
C MET A 35 -27.23 -5.21 1.16
N GLY A 36 -26.86 -4.78 -0.05
CA GLY A 36 -26.67 -5.65 -1.20
C GLY A 36 -26.64 -4.90 -2.53
N GLU A 37 -26.40 -5.62 -3.63
CA GLU A 37 -26.27 -5.06 -4.98
C GLU A 37 -27.52 -4.28 -5.42
N LEU A 38 -28.72 -4.87 -5.23
CA LEU A 38 -29.98 -4.20 -5.57
C LEU A 38 -30.17 -2.90 -4.78
N HIS A 39 -29.77 -2.88 -3.51
CA HIS A 39 -29.86 -1.67 -2.71
C HIS A 39 -28.94 -0.59 -3.28
N LEU A 40 -27.70 -0.94 -3.65
CA LEU A 40 -26.78 0.01 -4.28
C LEU A 40 -27.26 0.49 -5.66
N ASP A 41 -27.93 -0.36 -6.44
CA ASP A 41 -28.55 0.03 -7.72
C ASP A 41 -29.67 1.06 -7.53
N VAL A 42 -30.54 0.87 -6.52
CA VAL A 42 -31.60 1.83 -6.19
C VAL A 42 -30.99 3.16 -5.75
N VAL A 43 -29.94 3.13 -4.91
CA VAL A 43 -29.23 4.33 -4.47
C VAL A 43 -28.60 5.06 -5.65
N ARG A 44 -27.96 4.33 -6.58
CA ARG A 44 -27.42 4.89 -7.82
C ARG A 44 -28.50 5.59 -8.65
N ASP A 45 -29.64 4.93 -8.85
CA ASP A 45 -30.72 5.46 -9.66
C ASP A 45 -31.36 6.70 -9.02
N ARG A 46 -31.51 6.75 -7.68
CA ARG A 46 -31.96 7.95 -6.96
C ARG A 46 -30.96 9.10 -7.06
N LEU A 47 -29.65 8.82 -6.96
CA LEU A 47 -28.61 9.84 -7.10
C LEU A 47 -28.62 10.48 -8.50
N LEU A 48 -28.75 9.67 -9.55
CA LEU A 48 -28.72 10.14 -10.94
C LEU A 48 -30.04 10.76 -11.39
N ASN A 49 -31.18 10.14 -11.09
CA ASN A 49 -32.47 10.55 -11.64
C ASN A 49 -33.20 11.57 -10.74
N ASP A 50 -33.24 11.33 -9.43
CA ASP A 50 -34.00 12.16 -8.50
C ASP A 50 -33.20 13.40 -8.12
N MET A 51 -31.95 13.20 -7.66
CA MET A 51 -31.09 14.29 -7.19
C MET A 51 -30.18 14.88 -8.27
N ARG A 52 -30.16 14.30 -9.47
CA ARG A 52 -29.41 14.79 -10.65
C ARG A 52 -27.93 15.06 -10.35
N VAL A 53 -27.32 14.24 -9.50
CA VAL A 53 -25.91 14.35 -9.15
C VAL A 53 -25.09 13.71 -10.27
N ASN A 54 -24.16 14.48 -10.85
CA ASN A 54 -23.21 13.95 -11.83
C ASN A 54 -22.11 13.16 -11.10
N ALA A 55 -22.41 11.91 -10.74
CA ALA A 55 -21.46 10.98 -10.12
C ALA A 55 -21.15 9.82 -11.07
N SER A 56 -19.87 9.42 -11.11
CA SER A 56 -19.43 8.22 -11.81
C SER A 56 -19.37 7.05 -10.85
N PHE A 57 -20.05 5.95 -11.19
CA PHE A 57 -20.08 4.74 -10.38
C PHE A 57 -19.19 3.68 -11.01
N GLY A 58 -18.45 2.95 -10.18
CA GLY A 58 -17.57 1.89 -10.63
C GLY A 58 -17.32 0.87 -9.53
N ALA A 59 -16.58 -0.17 -9.86
CA ALA A 59 -16.11 -1.12 -8.85
C ALA A 59 -15.19 -0.40 -7.85
N MET A 60 -15.24 -0.83 -6.59
CA MET A 60 -14.31 -0.39 -5.56
C MET A 60 -12.88 -0.57 -6.04
N ARG A 61 -12.09 0.51 -6.02
CA ARG A 61 -10.66 0.43 -6.32
C ARG A 61 -9.94 0.00 -5.06
N VAL A 62 -9.13 -1.03 -5.17
CA VAL A 62 -8.29 -1.50 -4.08
C VAL A 62 -6.95 -0.78 -4.17
N ALA A 63 -6.53 -0.16 -3.07
CA ALA A 63 -5.20 0.44 -2.97
C ALA A 63 -4.17 -0.67 -2.81
N TYR A 64 -3.49 -1.02 -3.89
CA TYR A 64 -2.36 -1.95 -3.86
C TYR A 64 -1.08 -1.20 -3.44
N ARG A 65 -0.11 -1.96 -2.93
CA ARG A 65 1.26 -1.50 -2.66
C ARG A 65 2.26 -2.44 -3.36
N GLU A 66 3.51 -2.02 -3.48
CA GLU A 66 4.59 -2.87 -4.00
C GLU A 66 5.61 -3.17 -2.90
N THR A 67 6.22 -4.33 -2.91
CA THR A 67 7.33 -4.67 -2.00
C THR A 67 8.46 -5.36 -2.75
N PRO A 68 9.74 -5.13 -2.40
CA PRO A 68 10.84 -5.92 -2.92
C PRO A 68 10.71 -7.40 -2.51
N GLY A 69 10.93 -8.34 -3.42
CA GLY A 69 10.83 -9.77 -3.11
C GLY A 69 12.12 -10.38 -2.56
N GLN A 70 13.28 -9.83 -2.91
CA GLN A 70 14.60 -10.33 -2.56
C GLN A 70 15.54 -9.18 -2.22
N VAL A 71 16.65 -9.48 -1.52
CA VAL A 71 17.71 -8.51 -1.29
C VAL A 71 18.41 -8.21 -2.61
N ALA A 72 18.40 -6.94 -3.02
CA ALA A 72 19.06 -6.49 -4.24
C ALA A 72 19.90 -5.25 -3.99
N ARG A 73 21.07 -5.19 -4.63
CA ARG A 73 21.96 -4.03 -4.63
C ARG A 73 21.98 -3.39 -6.00
N ALA A 74 21.97 -2.07 -6.03
CA ALA A 74 22.19 -1.32 -7.26
C ALA A 74 23.08 -0.12 -6.98
N ALA A 75 23.99 0.14 -7.92
CA ALA A 75 24.78 1.35 -7.97
C ALA A 75 24.37 2.14 -9.22
N PHE A 76 24.17 3.44 -9.07
CA PHE A 76 23.90 4.33 -10.18
C PHE A 76 24.90 5.47 -10.18
N GLU A 77 25.41 5.81 -11.37
CA GLU A 77 26.23 6.99 -11.59
C GLU A 77 25.42 8.01 -12.41
N TYR A 78 25.24 9.19 -11.84
CA TYR A 78 24.60 10.32 -12.49
C TYR A 78 25.66 11.26 -13.04
N VAL A 79 25.77 11.32 -14.37
CA VAL A 79 26.63 12.26 -15.09
C VAL A 79 25.75 13.20 -15.89
N ARG A 80 25.71 14.49 -15.52
CA ARG A 80 24.95 15.50 -16.27
C ARG A 80 25.74 16.77 -16.48
N GLU A 81 25.82 17.19 -17.73
CA GLU A 81 26.37 18.48 -18.09
C GLU A 81 25.33 19.59 -17.84
N THR A 82 25.65 20.55 -16.98
CA THR A 82 24.84 21.76 -16.79
C THR A 82 25.74 22.98 -16.96
N ALA A 83 25.40 23.87 -17.89
CA ALA A 83 26.14 25.10 -18.16
C ALA A 83 27.65 24.90 -18.44
N GLY A 84 28.02 23.86 -19.20
CA GLY A 84 29.42 23.60 -19.62
C GLY A 84 30.28 22.93 -18.55
N ARG A 85 29.67 22.37 -17.49
CA ARG A 85 30.37 21.62 -16.45
C ARG A 85 29.63 20.33 -16.11
N MET A 86 30.39 19.28 -15.76
CA MET A 86 29.87 17.93 -15.50
C MET A 86 29.58 17.74 -14.01
N ALA A 87 28.31 17.49 -13.65
CA ALA A 87 27.94 17.02 -12.32
C ALA A 87 28.06 15.49 -12.28
N HIS A 88 28.83 14.98 -11.32
CA HIS A 88 29.01 13.54 -11.05
C HIS A 88 28.47 13.23 -9.65
N ALA A 89 27.61 12.22 -9.55
CA ALA A 89 27.15 11.68 -8.27
C ALA A 89 26.97 10.17 -8.39
N GLU A 90 27.52 9.41 -7.45
CA GLU A 90 27.36 7.96 -7.40
C GLU A 90 26.67 7.56 -6.09
N VAL A 91 25.65 6.70 -6.20
CA VAL A 91 24.93 6.16 -5.03
C VAL A 91 24.82 4.65 -5.20
N GLU A 92 25.32 3.90 -4.20
CA GLU A 92 25.03 2.47 -4.04
C GLU A 92 24.08 2.26 -2.87
N LEU A 93 22.99 1.54 -3.14
CA LEU A 93 22.01 1.16 -2.14
C LEU A 93 21.65 -0.32 -2.25
N GLU A 94 21.18 -0.84 -1.12
CA GLU A 94 20.62 -2.17 -0.96
C GLU A 94 19.16 -2.04 -0.55
N VAL A 95 18.30 -2.85 -1.16
CA VAL A 95 16.89 -2.95 -0.81
C VAL A 95 16.62 -4.38 -0.36
N ALA A 96 15.89 -4.53 0.75
CA ALA A 96 15.44 -5.81 1.27
C ALA A 96 13.93 -5.74 1.62
N PRO A 97 13.19 -6.88 1.50
CA PRO A 97 11.87 -6.99 2.11
C PRO A 97 11.96 -6.81 3.62
N LEU A 98 10.96 -6.14 4.18
CA LEU A 98 10.71 -6.10 5.62
C LEU A 98 9.44 -6.89 5.89
N ASP A 99 9.49 -7.92 6.73
CA ASP A 99 8.26 -8.58 7.15
C ASP A 99 7.57 -7.73 8.23
N PRO A 100 6.23 -7.58 8.19
CA PRO A 100 5.49 -6.79 9.18
C PRO A 100 5.62 -7.34 10.61
N GLU A 101 5.95 -8.63 10.78
CA GLU A 101 6.22 -9.24 12.10
C GLU A 101 7.56 -8.78 12.72
N ASP A 102 8.51 -8.30 11.90
CA ASP A 102 9.78 -7.75 12.40
C ASP A 102 9.65 -6.29 12.91
N GLU A 103 8.47 -5.68 12.76
CA GLU A 103 8.20 -4.30 13.19
C GLU A 103 8.21 -4.12 14.72
N GLU A 104 7.86 -5.18 15.49
CA GLU A 104 7.77 -5.14 16.95
C GLU A 104 9.10 -5.40 17.68
N GLY A 105 10.14 -5.88 16.98
CA GLY A 105 11.32 -6.47 17.63
C GLY A 105 12.67 -5.78 17.45
N CYS A 106 12.81 -4.81 16.54
CA CYS A 106 14.13 -4.26 16.21
C CYS A 106 14.27 -2.76 16.53
N ASP A 107 15.37 -2.43 17.23
CA ASP A 107 15.97 -1.10 17.36
C ASP A 107 16.48 -0.60 15.99
N VAL A 108 15.58 -0.45 15.01
CA VAL A 108 15.94 -0.02 13.65
C VAL A 108 16.28 1.47 13.67
N LYS A 109 17.57 1.79 13.61
CA LYS A 109 18.10 3.16 13.49
C LYS A 109 17.88 3.66 12.06
N GLY A 110 16.73 4.29 11.80
CA GLY A 110 16.41 4.87 10.49
C GLY A 110 15.23 5.84 10.53
N GLU A 111 15.13 6.72 9.53
CA GLU A 111 13.92 7.53 9.32
C GLU A 111 12.80 6.60 8.83
N ARG A 112 11.68 6.57 9.57
CA ARG A 112 10.53 5.69 9.31
C ARG A 112 9.43 6.50 8.63
N ASP A 113 8.95 6.00 7.50
CA ASP A 113 7.72 6.51 6.91
C ASP A 113 6.52 5.84 7.60
N ALA A 114 5.84 6.59 8.47
CA ALA A 114 4.74 6.08 9.29
C ALA A 114 3.51 5.60 8.49
N ALA A 115 3.41 5.92 7.20
CA ALA A 115 2.26 5.58 6.36
C ALA A 115 2.40 4.21 5.65
N ASP A 116 3.61 3.79 5.28
CA ASP A 116 3.84 2.62 4.42
C ASP A 116 4.81 1.58 5.02
N GLY A 117 5.25 1.78 6.28
CA GLY A 117 6.12 0.82 6.99
C GLY A 117 7.55 0.73 6.43
N ASN A 118 7.98 1.72 5.65
CA ASN A 118 9.31 1.73 5.05
C ASN A 118 10.36 2.20 6.07
N VAL A 119 11.52 1.55 6.03
CA VAL A 119 12.67 1.92 6.86
C VAL A 119 13.84 2.30 5.97
N VAL A 120 14.29 3.55 6.09
CA VAL A 120 15.48 4.04 5.40
C VAL A 120 16.63 4.15 6.40
N GLU A 121 17.62 3.27 6.24
CA GLU A 121 18.87 3.30 7.00
C GLU A 121 19.96 3.92 6.13
N VAL A 122 20.54 5.03 6.58
CA VAL A 122 21.76 5.55 5.96
C VAL A 122 22.95 5.01 6.75
N ALA A 123 23.70 4.07 6.18
CA ALA A 123 24.91 3.57 6.83
C ALA A 123 25.99 4.67 6.88
N ASP A 124 26.73 4.72 7.99
CA ASP A 124 27.84 5.66 8.17
C ASP A 124 29.06 5.33 7.30
N ALA A 125 29.02 4.24 6.52
CA ALA A 125 30.05 3.87 5.56
C ALA A 125 29.97 4.72 4.28
N VAL A 126 29.97 6.05 4.42
CA VAL A 126 30.38 6.91 3.32
C VAL A 126 31.87 6.69 3.16
N VAL A 127 32.24 5.90 2.16
CA VAL A 127 33.64 5.67 1.84
C VAL A 127 34.17 7.00 1.30
N ASP A 128 34.90 7.70 2.18
CA ASP A 128 36.03 8.54 1.82
C ASP A 128 36.79 7.87 0.66
N SER A 129 36.55 8.28 -0.58
CA SER A 129 37.54 7.99 -1.62
C SER A 129 38.72 8.92 -1.37
N ALA A 130 39.57 8.45 -0.46
CA ALA A 130 41.00 8.67 -0.37
C ALA A 130 41.49 10.11 -0.37
N ALA A 131 42.09 10.46 0.76
CA ALA A 131 43.43 11.05 0.82
C ALA A 131 44.21 10.92 -0.51
N ALA A 132 44.13 11.96 -1.33
CA ALA A 132 45.18 12.35 -2.27
C ALA A 132 45.40 13.86 -2.30
N ASN A 133 44.48 14.68 -1.79
CA ASN A 133 44.71 16.05 -1.34
C ASN A 133 43.73 16.35 -0.21
N GLY A 134 44.24 16.59 1.00
CA GLY A 134 43.47 16.69 2.23
C GLY A 134 42.43 17.82 2.24
N GLY A 135 41.23 17.50 1.78
CA GLY A 135 40.02 18.26 2.06
C GLY A 135 39.07 17.39 2.84
N THR A 136 39.04 17.56 4.17
CA THR A 136 37.93 17.05 4.99
C THR A 136 36.69 17.77 4.51
N LEU A 137 35.81 17.09 3.77
CA LEU A 137 34.48 17.62 3.48
C LEU A 137 33.84 17.94 4.83
N GLN A 138 33.62 19.24 5.06
CA GLN A 138 33.08 19.76 6.30
C GLN A 138 31.77 19.03 6.59
N GLY A 139 31.57 18.54 7.82
CA GLY A 139 30.46 17.66 8.18
C GLY A 139 29.06 18.20 7.84
N GLU A 140 28.93 19.50 7.57
CA GLU A 140 27.71 20.14 7.07
C GLU A 140 27.34 19.70 5.66
N VAL A 141 28.28 19.69 4.70
CA VAL A 141 28.02 19.26 3.31
C VAL A 141 27.63 17.78 3.27
N LEU A 142 28.29 16.95 4.07
CA LEU A 142 27.97 15.53 4.18
C LEU A 142 26.55 15.31 4.76
N ARG A 143 26.16 16.13 5.74
CA ARG A 143 24.81 16.10 6.32
C ARG A 143 23.75 16.51 5.29
N GLU A 144 24.03 17.53 4.49
CA GLU A 144 23.12 17.97 3.41
C GLU A 144 22.97 16.91 2.32
N VAL A 145 24.08 16.30 1.87
CA VAL A 145 24.06 15.23 0.86
C VAL A 145 23.34 13.99 1.40
N ARG A 146 23.54 13.64 2.67
CA ARG A 146 22.80 12.54 3.33
C ARG A 146 21.30 12.81 3.35
N ALA A 147 20.89 14.00 3.80
CA ALA A 147 19.47 14.38 3.84
C ALA A 147 18.86 14.41 2.42
N ALA A 148 19.64 14.83 1.43
CA ALA A 148 19.24 14.81 0.04
C ALA A 148 19.07 13.37 -0.49
N ALA A 149 20.03 12.49 -0.26
CA ALA A 149 19.92 11.09 -0.67
C ALA A 149 18.71 10.40 -0.02
N ALA A 150 18.50 10.59 1.29
CA ALA A 150 17.34 10.09 2.02
C ALA A 150 16.03 10.62 1.41
N GLY A 151 15.91 11.94 1.20
CA GLY A 151 14.73 12.53 0.55
C GLY A 151 14.51 12.03 -0.89
N GLY A 152 15.57 11.68 -1.61
CA GLY A 152 15.50 11.05 -2.92
C GLY A 152 14.93 9.62 -2.87
N VAL A 153 15.34 8.85 -1.86
CA VAL A 153 14.79 7.51 -1.59
C VAL A 153 13.31 7.60 -1.20
N HIS A 154 12.95 8.44 -0.24
CA HIS A 154 11.55 8.65 0.18
C HIS A 154 10.65 9.07 -0.98
N GLY A 155 11.10 10.01 -1.81
CA GLY A 155 10.36 10.42 -3.00
C GLY A 155 10.23 9.31 -4.05
N ALA A 156 11.21 8.41 -4.15
CA ALA A 156 11.18 7.29 -5.08
C ALA A 156 10.34 6.11 -4.58
N LEU A 157 10.13 5.97 -3.26
CA LEU A 157 9.22 4.97 -2.67
C LEU A 157 7.75 5.24 -3.00
N ALA A 158 7.38 6.51 -3.25
CA ALA A 158 6.01 6.87 -3.64
C ALA A 158 5.57 6.24 -4.98
N ARG A 159 6.51 5.81 -5.82
CA ARG A 159 6.22 5.22 -7.14
C ARG A 159 7.01 3.93 -7.36
N GLY A 160 6.33 2.80 -7.29
CA GLY A 160 6.85 1.49 -7.59
C GLY A 160 7.18 1.25 -9.06
N VAL A 161 7.76 0.09 -9.32
CA VAL A 161 8.32 -0.31 -10.61
C VAL A 161 7.29 -1.07 -11.46
N LEU A 162 6.37 -1.81 -10.84
CA LEU A 162 5.44 -2.70 -11.55
C LEU A 162 4.30 -1.91 -12.19
N LEU A 163 3.48 -1.26 -11.36
CA LEU A 163 2.29 -0.52 -11.77
C LEU A 163 2.33 0.94 -11.28
N GLY A 164 3.41 1.32 -10.61
CA GLY A 164 3.56 2.66 -10.05
C GLY A 164 2.79 2.85 -8.75
N PHE A 165 2.40 1.77 -8.07
CA PHE A 165 1.83 1.85 -6.73
C PHE A 165 2.93 2.21 -5.70
N PRO A 166 2.59 2.87 -4.58
CA PRO A 166 3.58 3.15 -3.55
C PRO A 166 4.22 1.87 -3.03
N VAL A 167 5.51 1.94 -2.74
CA VAL A 167 6.29 0.84 -2.15
C VAL A 167 6.04 0.83 -0.64
N ALA A 168 5.74 -0.34 -0.09
CA ALA A 168 5.54 -0.56 1.34
C ALA A 168 6.39 -1.74 1.82
N HIS A 169 6.65 -1.76 3.13
CA HIS A 169 7.43 -2.81 3.79
C HIS A 169 8.80 -3.05 3.12
N ALA A 170 9.50 -1.97 2.76
CA ALA A 170 10.85 -2.04 2.21
C ALA A 170 11.87 -1.49 3.21
N ARG A 171 12.97 -2.24 3.41
CA ARG A 171 14.17 -1.76 4.09
C ARG A 171 15.18 -1.30 3.05
N VAL A 172 15.51 -0.02 3.04
CA VAL A 172 16.51 0.57 2.13
C VAL A 172 17.73 0.97 2.93
N ARG A 173 18.89 0.43 2.55
CA ARG A 173 20.19 0.74 3.14
C ARG A 173 21.06 1.44 2.12
N ILE A 174 21.42 2.70 2.38
CA ILE A 174 22.41 3.40 1.55
C ILE A 174 23.80 2.90 1.99
N LEU A 175 24.48 2.17 1.12
CA LEU A 175 25.76 1.53 1.42
C LEU A 175 26.94 2.44 1.13
N ARG A 176 26.91 3.19 0.02
CA ARG A 176 27.99 4.09 -0.38
C ARG A 176 27.45 5.32 -1.08
N LEU A 177 28.02 6.46 -0.75
CA LEU A 177 27.88 7.71 -1.49
C LEU A 177 29.26 8.02 -2.07
N GLY A 178 29.39 7.99 -3.40
CA GLY A 178 30.64 8.20 -4.12
C GLY A 178 30.71 9.56 -4.80
N HIS A 179 31.95 10.03 -5.01
CA HIS A 179 32.29 11.21 -5.82
C HIS A 179 31.59 12.52 -5.40
N ILE A 180 31.90 13.02 -4.22
CA ILE A 180 31.62 14.42 -3.85
C ILE A 180 32.79 15.27 -4.38
N SER A 181 32.73 15.69 -5.63
CA SER A 181 33.64 16.74 -6.10
C SER A 181 33.18 18.10 -5.57
N ASP A 182 34.11 18.83 -4.95
CA ASP A 182 33.87 20.07 -4.18
C ASP A 182 33.18 21.18 -4.98
N GLU A 183 33.17 21.11 -6.31
CA GLU A 183 32.80 22.26 -7.15
C GLU A 183 31.36 22.20 -7.71
N LEU A 184 30.69 21.04 -7.78
CA LEU A 184 29.41 20.91 -8.53
C LEU A 184 28.43 19.84 -8.06
N SER A 185 28.76 19.05 -7.03
CA SER A 185 27.87 17.97 -6.60
C SER A 185 26.69 18.52 -5.77
N SER A 186 25.64 18.95 -6.48
CA SER A 186 24.45 19.54 -5.84
C SER A 186 23.63 18.47 -5.09
N PRO A 187 22.98 18.84 -3.97
CA PRO A 187 22.00 17.97 -3.30
C PRO A 187 20.91 17.42 -4.26
N ALA A 188 20.58 18.16 -5.32
CA ALA A 188 19.64 17.72 -6.34
C ALA A 188 20.16 16.54 -7.18
N ALA A 189 21.45 16.49 -7.48
CA ALA A 189 22.06 15.38 -8.22
C ALA A 189 22.03 14.09 -7.39
N PHE A 190 22.37 14.15 -6.11
CA PHE A 190 22.28 12.99 -5.20
C PHE A 190 20.85 12.51 -5.00
N ARG A 191 19.87 13.42 -4.88
CA ARG A 191 18.44 13.05 -4.87
C ARG A 191 18.04 12.24 -6.09
N ALA A 192 18.38 12.73 -7.28
CA ALA A 192 18.04 12.06 -8.54
C ALA A 192 18.77 10.72 -8.68
N CYS A 193 20.05 10.67 -8.30
CA CYS A 193 20.86 9.47 -8.33
C CYS A 193 20.31 8.38 -7.39
N ALA A 194 20.00 8.73 -6.14
CA ALA A 194 19.40 7.83 -5.16
C ALA A 194 18.04 7.30 -5.63
N ALA A 195 17.20 8.15 -6.22
CA ALA A 195 15.93 7.73 -6.80
C ALA A 195 16.10 6.72 -7.94
N GLN A 196 17.07 6.93 -8.84
CA GLN A 196 17.34 5.99 -9.94
C GLN A 196 17.97 4.68 -9.45
N ALA A 197 18.91 4.75 -8.51
CA ALA A 197 19.50 3.57 -7.88
C ALA A 197 18.42 2.71 -7.21
N LEU A 198 17.44 3.34 -6.53
CA LEU A 198 16.33 2.63 -5.88
C LEU A 198 15.47 1.91 -6.92
N GLN A 199 15.12 2.59 -8.00
CA GLN A 199 14.32 2.01 -9.08
C GLN A 199 15.04 0.81 -9.74
N GLN A 200 16.37 0.88 -9.89
CA GLN A 200 17.16 -0.24 -10.40
C GLN A 200 17.24 -1.40 -9.41
N ALA A 201 17.44 -1.13 -8.11
CA ALA A 201 17.44 -2.15 -7.07
C ALA A 201 16.08 -2.85 -6.98
N LEU A 202 14.98 -2.08 -7.02
CA LEU A 202 13.61 -2.60 -7.01
C LEU A 202 13.35 -3.50 -8.23
N ARG A 203 13.81 -3.13 -9.43
CA ARG A 203 13.73 -4.01 -10.62
C ARG A 203 14.48 -5.33 -10.44
N ALA A 204 15.66 -5.27 -9.84
CA ALA A 204 16.49 -6.46 -9.60
C ALA A 204 15.93 -7.34 -8.46
N SER A 205 15.15 -6.76 -7.53
CA SER A 205 14.61 -7.44 -6.34
C SER A 205 13.42 -8.38 -6.61
N SER A 206 13.00 -8.58 -7.86
CA SER A 206 11.78 -9.31 -8.22
C SER A 206 10.55 -8.83 -7.41
N PRO A 207 10.05 -7.61 -7.70
CA PRO A 207 9.04 -6.96 -6.86
C PRO A 207 7.71 -7.73 -6.87
N GLN A 208 7.01 -7.70 -5.74
CA GLN A 208 5.73 -8.34 -5.51
C GLN A 208 4.66 -7.28 -5.21
N LEU A 209 3.41 -7.57 -5.59
CA LEU A 209 2.28 -6.73 -5.21
C LEU A 209 1.79 -7.14 -3.82
N LEU A 210 1.47 -6.12 -3.04
CA LEU A 210 0.78 -6.25 -1.77
C LEU A 210 -0.68 -5.86 -1.94
N GLU A 211 -1.57 -6.67 -1.39
CA GLU A 211 -3.00 -6.37 -1.32
C GLU A 211 -3.42 -6.06 0.12
N PRO A 212 -4.37 -5.14 0.34
CA PRO A 212 -4.84 -4.81 1.67
C PRO A 212 -5.63 -5.99 2.26
N LEU A 213 -5.25 -6.37 3.47
CA LEU A 213 -5.89 -7.40 4.28
C LEU A 213 -6.88 -6.74 5.25
N ALA A 214 -8.09 -7.27 5.27
CA ALA A 214 -9.15 -6.89 6.17
C ALA A 214 -9.39 -7.99 7.18
N ARG A 215 -9.56 -7.61 8.45
CA ARG A 215 -10.09 -8.51 9.48
C ARG A 215 -11.61 -8.44 9.42
N ALA A 216 -12.21 -9.52 8.96
CA ALA A 216 -13.64 -9.70 8.89
C ALA A 216 -14.14 -10.46 10.12
N ALA A 217 -15.16 -9.91 10.77
CA ALA A 217 -15.95 -10.55 11.81
C ALA A 217 -17.30 -10.95 11.20
N VAL A 218 -17.48 -12.25 10.94
CA VAL A 218 -18.71 -12.80 10.36
C VAL A 218 -19.54 -13.44 11.46
N ARG A 219 -20.75 -12.93 11.67
CA ARG A 219 -21.73 -13.48 12.61
C ARG A 219 -22.70 -14.36 11.83
N CYS A 220 -22.77 -15.65 12.13
CA CYS A 220 -23.63 -16.59 11.43
C CYS A 220 -24.29 -17.60 12.38
N PRO A 221 -25.44 -18.18 12.00
CA PRO A 221 -26.05 -19.26 12.79
C PRO A 221 -25.21 -20.54 12.69
N ALA A 222 -25.26 -21.39 13.72
CA ALA A 222 -24.47 -22.62 13.79
C ALA A 222 -24.66 -23.56 12.57
N GLY A 223 -25.87 -23.61 11.99
CA GLY A 223 -26.16 -24.42 10.80
C GLY A 223 -25.45 -23.95 9.52
N ALA A 224 -25.10 -22.68 9.41
CA ALA A 224 -24.43 -22.11 8.23
C ALA A 224 -22.90 -22.00 8.41
N LEU A 225 -22.38 -22.28 9.62
CA LEU A 225 -20.96 -22.12 9.96
C LEU A 225 -20.03 -22.86 8.99
N GLY A 226 -20.33 -24.12 8.70
CA GLY A 226 -19.50 -24.93 7.79
C GLY A 226 -19.41 -24.35 6.37
N ALA A 227 -20.52 -23.82 5.86
CA ALA A 227 -20.57 -23.20 4.53
C ALA A 227 -19.81 -21.87 4.50
N VAL A 228 -19.94 -21.06 5.54
CA VAL A 228 -19.20 -19.78 5.68
C VAL A 228 -17.69 -20.03 5.78
N LEU A 229 -17.26 -21.02 6.56
CA LEU A 229 -15.85 -21.39 6.68
C LEU A 229 -15.27 -21.92 5.35
N ALA A 230 -16.05 -22.70 4.60
CA ALA A 230 -15.64 -23.20 3.30
C ALA A 230 -15.45 -22.06 2.27
N ASP A 231 -16.34 -21.07 2.25
CA ASP A 231 -16.21 -19.91 1.35
C ASP A 231 -15.02 -19.03 1.74
N LEU A 232 -14.87 -18.72 3.03
CA LEU A 232 -13.79 -17.89 3.55
C LEU A 232 -12.41 -18.49 3.23
N ASN A 233 -12.20 -19.78 3.50
CA ASN A 233 -10.91 -20.43 3.23
C ASN A 233 -10.70 -20.73 1.73
N GLY A 234 -11.75 -21.14 1.01
CA GLY A 234 -11.64 -21.61 -0.37
C GLY A 234 -11.66 -20.50 -1.40
N ALA A 235 -12.77 -19.76 -1.47
CA ALA A 235 -12.99 -18.75 -2.50
C ALA A 235 -12.31 -17.42 -2.15
N ARG A 236 -12.27 -17.06 -0.85
CA ARG A 236 -11.79 -15.74 -0.40
C ARG A 236 -10.33 -15.72 0.03
N ARG A 237 -9.66 -16.87 0.08
CA ARG A 237 -8.25 -16.99 0.54
C ARG A 237 -8.05 -16.40 1.94
N GLY A 238 -9.08 -16.48 2.77
CA GLY A 238 -9.06 -16.00 4.14
C GLY A 238 -8.30 -16.97 5.05
N ARG A 239 -7.63 -16.41 6.05
CA ARG A 239 -7.08 -17.15 7.18
C ARG A 239 -7.98 -16.94 8.39
N VAL A 240 -8.65 -18.00 8.84
CA VAL A 240 -9.44 -17.95 10.08
C VAL A 240 -8.49 -17.80 11.27
N LEU A 241 -8.69 -16.74 12.06
CA LEU A 241 -7.89 -16.42 13.24
C LEU A 241 -8.50 -17.05 14.49
N ALA A 242 -9.81 -16.88 14.66
CA ALA A 242 -10.53 -17.38 15.82
C ALA A 242 -12.00 -17.68 15.50
N LEU A 243 -12.54 -18.61 16.27
CA LEU A 243 -13.96 -18.96 16.29
C LEU A 243 -14.42 -18.64 17.71
N ASP A 244 -15.20 -17.58 17.84
CA ASP A 244 -15.75 -17.20 19.13
C ASP A 244 -17.05 -17.99 19.34
N GLU A 245 -16.99 -18.93 20.28
CA GLU A 245 -18.11 -19.76 20.70
C GLU A 245 -18.86 -19.14 21.90
N ASP A 246 -18.31 -18.09 22.53
CA ASP A 246 -18.71 -17.54 23.84
C ASP A 246 -19.83 -16.49 23.76
N ALA A 247 -20.51 -16.36 22.61
CA ALA A 247 -21.80 -15.68 22.61
C ALA A 247 -22.74 -16.48 23.52
N ALA A 248 -23.31 -15.83 24.53
CA ALA A 248 -24.22 -16.42 25.52
C ALA A 248 -25.43 -17.16 24.93
N ASP A 249 -25.64 -17.08 23.61
CA ASP A 249 -26.58 -17.84 22.80
C ASP A 249 -25.85 -18.89 21.95
N ALA A 250 -26.14 -20.17 22.18
CA ALA A 250 -25.58 -21.30 21.42
C ALA A 250 -25.91 -21.27 19.90
N GLU A 251 -26.84 -20.42 19.47
CA GLU A 251 -27.31 -20.33 18.09
C GLU A 251 -26.45 -19.44 17.18
N VAL A 252 -25.74 -18.43 17.71
CA VAL A 252 -24.97 -17.47 16.90
C VAL A 252 -23.48 -17.64 17.16
N LYS A 253 -22.72 -17.90 16.09
CA LYS A 253 -21.26 -18.05 16.12
C LYS A 253 -20.60 -16.87 15.41
N VAL A 254 -19.43 -16.46 15.91
CA VAL A 254 -18.65 -15.38 15.30
C VAL A 254 -17.33 -15.94 14.77
N VAL A 255 -17.09 -15.77 13.48
CA VAL A 255 -15.86 -16.16 12.80
C VAL A 255 -15.01 -14.91 12.60
N LEU A 256 -13.81 -14.88 13.18
CA LEU A 256 -12.80 -13.87 12.93
C LEU A 256 -11.82 -14.42 11.90
N ALA A 257 -11.75 -13.76 10.74
CA ALA A 257 -10.86 -14.16 9.66
C ALA A 257 -10.14 -12.94 9.07
N GLU A 258 -8.90 -13.15 8.64
CA GLU A 258 -8.14 -12.19 7.85
C GLU A 258 -8.31 -12.54 6.38
N VAL A 259 -8.85 -11.61 5.60
CA VAL A 259 -9.26 -11.82 4.21
C VAL A 259 -8.73 -10.67 3.34
N PRO A 260 -8.24 -10.95 2.12
CA PRO A 260 -7.93 -9.89 1.17
C PRO A 260 -9.17 -9.08 0.79
N LEU A 261 -9.06 -7.75 0.83
CA LEU A 261 -10.18 -6.86 0.49
C LEU A 261 -10.65 -7.05 -0.96
N SER A 262 -9.73 -7.37 -1.86
CA SER A 262 -10.00 -7.70 -3.27
C SER A 262 -11.02 -8.84 -3.42
N ALA A 263 -10.97 -9.82 -2.51
CA ALA A 263 -11.84 -10.99 -2.52
C ALA A 263 -13.22 -10.71 -1.88
N MET A 264 -13.37 -9.63 -1.11
CA MET A 264 -14.59 -9.32 -0.36
C MET A 264 -15.64 -8.54 -1.17
N VAL A 265 -15.31 -8.13 -2.40
CA VAL A 265 -16.25 -7.46 -3.31
C VAL A 265 -17.43 -8.39 -3.60
N GLY A 266 -18.65 -7.93 -3.29
CA GLY A 266 -19.88 -8.70 -3.47
C GLY A 266 -20.12 -9.80 -2.42
N TYR A 267 -19.32 -9.85 -1.35
CA TYR A 267 -19.46 -10.90 -0.32
C TYR A 267 -20.83 -10.90 0.37
N ALA A 268 -21.48 -9.73 0.53
CA ALA A 268 -22.80 -9.64 1.16
C ALA A 268 -23.87 -10.50 0.48
N SER A 269 -23.88 -10.53 -0.86
CA SER A 269 -24.81 -11.33 -1.66
C SER A 269 -24.57 -12.82 -1.44
N VAL A 270 -23.30 -13.24 -1.44
CA VAL A 270 -22.91 -14.65 -1.23
C VAL A 270 -23.21 -15.09 0.19
N LEU A 271 -22.85 -14.29 1.21
CA LEU A 271 -23.10 -14.60 2.60
C LEU A 271 -24.58 -14.75 2.91
N ARG A 272 -25.45 -13.89 2.34
CA ARG A 272 -26.90 -14.07 2.46
C ARG A 272 -27.37 -15.40 1.90
N SER A 273 -26.89 -15.79 0.71
CA SER A 273 -27.27 -17.06 0.11
C SER A 273 -26.83 -18.26 0.95
N LEU A 274 -25.63 -18.21 1.54
CA LEU A 274 -25.09 -19.29 2.38
C LEU A 274 -25.80 -19.42 3.74
N SER A 275 -26.33 -18.31 4.27
CA SER A 275 -26.91 -18.23 5.61
C SER A 275 -28.44 -18.05 5.63
N ALA A 276 -29.10 -18.23 4.48
CA ALA A 276 -30.52 -17.91 4.31
C ALA A 276 -30.89 -16.49 4.78
N GLY A 277 -29.95 -15.54 4.65
CA GLY A 277 -30.12 -14.15 5.03
C GLY A 277 -29.90 -13.81 6.50
N GLN A 278 -29.49 -14.76 7.34
CA GLN A 278 -29.34 -14.57 8.78
C GLN A 278 -27.94 -14.11 9.21
N ALA A 279 -26.93 -14.25 8.35
CA ALA A 279 -25.57 -13.83 8.68
C ALA A 279 -25.30 -12.36 8.35
N SER A 280 -24.40 -11.76 9.13
CA SER A 280 -23.89 -10.40 8.94
C SER A 280 -22.37 -10.42 9.06
N PHE A 281 -21.70 -9.43 8.47
CA PHE A 281 -20.27 -9.27 8.63
C PHE A 281 -19.92 -7.80 8.84
N ALA A 282 -18.84 -7.58 9.57
CA ALA A 282 -18.15 -6.30 9.66
C ALA A 282 -16.68 -6.54 9.29
N MET A 283 -16.01 -5.56 8.70
CA MET A 283 -14.59 -5.68 8.39
C MET A 283 -13.85 -4.37 8.65
N GLN A 284 -12.56 -4.49 8.98
CA GLN A 284 -11.64 -3.36 9.11
C GLN A 284 -10.31 -3.73 8.45
N VAL A 285 -9.73 -2.81 7.69
CA VAL A 285 -8.39 -3.00 7.10
C VAL A 285 -7.35 -3.00 8.23
N VAL A 286 -6.51 -4.03 8.27
CA VAL A 286 -5.49 -4.21 9.32
C VAL A 286 -4.08 -3.93 8.78
N GLY A 287 -3.81 -4.25 7.52
CA GLY A 287 -2.50 -4.05 6.92
C GLY A 287 -2.45 -4.53 5.48
N PHE A 288 -1.25 -4.78 4.99
CA PHE A 288 -0.99 -5.27 3.63
C PHE A 288 -0.34 -6.64 3.67
N GLY A 289 -0.72 -7.51 2.73
CA GLY A 289 -0.22 -8.87 2.62
C GLY A 289 0.30 -9.19 1.22
N ALA A 290 1.25 -10.11 1.15
CA ALA A 290 1.82 -10.57 -0.11
C ALA A 290 0.77 -11.26 -0.99
N MET A 291 0.66 -10.81 -2.23
CA MET A 291 -0.25 -11.37 -3.21
C MET A 291 0.36 -12.63 -3.86
N ALA A 292 -0.46 -13.66 -4.06
CA ALA A 292 -0.01 -14.85 -4.78
C ALA A 292 0.29 -14.55 -6.26
N GLN A 293 1.32 -15.19 -6.84
CA GLN A 293 1.81 -14.91 -8.19
C GLN A 293 0.72 -14.96 -9.29
N HIS A 294 -0.23 -15.90 -9.18
CA HIS A 294 -1.32 -16.04 -10.15
C HIS A 294 -2.30 -14.86 -10.13
N GLU A 295 -2.59 -14.30 -8.95
CA GLU A 295 -3.44 -13.11 -8.82
C GLU A 295 -2.68 -11.85 -9.24
N GLN A 296 -1.40 -11.75 -8.91
CA GLN A 296 -0.54 -10.66 -9.37
C GLN A 296 -0.56 -10.55 -10.90
N GLN A 297 -0.48 -11.67 -11.63
CA GLN A 297 -0.59 -11.69 -13.10
C GLN A 297 -1.95 -11.20 -13.61
N LYS A 298 -3.04 -11.49 -12.89
CA LYS A 298 -4.38 -10.98 -13.25
C LYS A 298 -4.43 -9.46 -13.10
N VAL A 299 -3.86 -8.90 -12.03
CA VAL A 299 -3.82 -7.45 -11.82
C VAL A 299 -2.92 -6.77 -12.86
N LEU A 300 -1.75 -7.34 -13.14
CA LEU A 300 -0.82 -6.83 -14.15
C LEU A 300 -1.43 -6.82 -15.56
N SER A 301 -2.16 -7.88 -15.94
CA SER A 301 -2.82 -7.95 -17.24
C SER A 301 -3.98 -6.96 -17.36
N ARG A 302 -4.74 -6.74 -16.29
CA ARG A 302 -5.85 -5.77 -16.27
C ARG A 302 -5.37 -4.32 -16.40
N ALA A 303 -4.22 -4.00 -15.83
CA ALA A 303 -3.64 -2.67 -15.87
C ALA A 303 -3.02 -2.31 -17.24
N HIS A 304 -2.60 -3.29 -18.04
CA HIS A 304 -2.07 -3.06 -19.39
C HIS A 304 -3.15 -2.80 -20.45
N VAL A 305 -4.44 -2.92 -20.10
CA VAL A 305 -5.58 -2.82 -21.04
C VAL A 305 -6.29 -1.45 -20.96
N VAL A 306 -5.62 -0.42 -20.43
CA VAL A 306 -6.15 0.96 -20.40
C VAL A 306 -5.33 1.88 -21.28
#